data_AF-A0A4V2A3Z7-F1
#
_entry.id   AF-A0A4V2A3Z7-F1
#
_cell.length_a   1.000
_cell.length_b   1.000
_cell.length_c   1.000
_cell.angle_alpha   90.00
_cell.angle_beta   90.00
_cell.angle_gamma   90.00
#
_symmetry.space_group_name_H-M   'P 1'
#
loop_
_entity.id
_entity.type
_entity.pdbx_description
1 polymer ?
#
loop_
_entity_poly.entity_id
_entity_poly.type
_entity_poly.pdbx_seq_one_letter_code
_entity_poly.pdbx_strand_id
1 'polypeptide(L)'
;MKFALVILFLSSAFTAAAQSKFILIDRGYERPALFTDSIDVKLTKKGYFPIHYDQLDSLLTIVKEFDNLNKDGQKRRYFDEDEYKTVSLKVSVANVKRAYGDLYNIELTSMMPAGDYKLMISDASNTAYVNKIDINHFISYLKTTVKIRDKSSK
;
A
#
# COMPACT_ATOMS: atom_id res chain seq x y z
N MET A 1 10.29 -12.57 -59.32
CA MET A 1 10.15 -11.60 -58.22
C MET A 1 8.72 -11.11 -58.19
N LYS A 2 7.82 -11.92 -57.64
CA LYS A 2 6.40 -11.60 -57.48
C LYS A 2 6.21 -11.21 -56.03
N PHE A 3 5.70 -10.00 -55.82
CA PHE A 3 4.97 -9.65 -54.61
C PHE A 3 5.72 -9.97 -53.31
N ALA A 4 6.73 -9.14 -53.03
CA ALA A 4 7.04 -8.68 -51.67
C ALA A 4 5.86 -7.87 -51.08
N LEU A 5 4.64 -8.40 -51.23
CA LEU A 5 3.36 -7.88 -50.79
C LEU A 5 2.86 -8.76 -49.66
N VAL A 6 3.80 -9.07 -48.78
CA VAL A 6 3.54 -9.47 -47.42
C VAL A 6 4.19 -8.33 -46.64
N ILE A 7 3.67 -7.10 -46.66
CA ILE A 7 2.61 -6.61 -45.73
C ILE A 7 2.26 -7.63 -44.62
N LEU A 8 3.29 -8.28 -44.06
CA LEU A 8 3.33 -8.86 -42.73
C LEU A 8 3.72 -7.76 -41.74
N PHE A 9 3.29 -6.53 -42.02
CA PHE A 9 3.53 -5.34 -41.20
C PHE A 9 2.24 -4.90 -40.48
N LEU A 10 1.21 -5.73 -40.50
CA LEU A 10 -0.10 -5.48 -39.89
C LEU A 10 -0.41 -6.38 -38.68
N SER A 11 0.60 -7.01 -38.10
CA SER A 11 0.45 -7.88 -36.92
C SER A 11 1.22 -7.41 -35.68
N SER A 12 1.82 -6.22 -35.70
CA SER A 12 2.24 -5.53 -34.47
C SER A 12 1.04 -4.83 -33.83
N ALA A 13 -0.05 -5.57 -33.62
CA ALA A 13 -1.04 -5.22 -32.62
C ALA A 13 -0.41 -5.50 -31.25
N PHE A 14 0.56 -4.67 -30.86
CA PHE A 14 0.91 -4.49 -29.47
C PHE A 14 -0.32 -3.85 -28.82
N THR A 15 -1.26 -4.68 -28.36
CA THR A 15 -2.18 -4.27 -27.30
C THR A 15 -1.29 -4.02 -26.09
N ALA A 16 -0.79 -2.80 -25.95
CA ALA A 16 -0.22 -2.34 -24.69
C ALA A 16 -1.34 -2.52 -23.67
N ALA A 17 -1.25 -3.58 -22.86
CA ALA A 17 -2.16 -3.77 -21.76
C ALA A 17 -2.12 -2.49 -20.93
N ALA A 18 -3.24 -1.78 -20.86
CA ALA A 18 -3.31 -0.55 -20.09
C ALA A 18 -3.02 -0.91 -18.63
N GLN A 19 -1.81 -0.59 -18.18
CA GLN A 19 -1.40 -0.83 -16.80
C GLN A 19 -2.20 0.10 -15.91
N SER A 20 -2.89 -0.47 -14.90
CA SER A 20 -3.67 0.31 -13.95
C SER A 20 -2.80 1.36 -13.26
N LYS A 21 -3.29 2.58 -13.16
CA LYS A 21 -2.55 3.69 -12.51
C LYS A 21 -2.59 3.63 -10.98
N PHE A 22 -3.66 3.09 -10.43
CA PHE A 22 -3.94 3.09 -9.00
C PHE A 22 -4.36 1.71 -8.51
N ILE A 23 -4.14 1.49 -7.22
CA ILE A 23 -4.63 0.34 -6.47
C ILE A 23 -5.46 0.87 -5.31
N LEU A 24 -6.69 0.39 -5.18
CA LEU A 24 -7.58 0.71 -4.08
C LEU A 24 -7.52 -0.44 -3.08
N ILE A 25 -6.88 -0.20 -1.94
CA ILE A 25 -6.72 -1.14 -0.83
C ILE A 25 -7.96 -1.08 0.05
N ASP A 26 -8.57 -2.22 0.35
CA ASP A 26 -9.67 -2.28 1.31
C ASP A 26 -9.16 -2.00 2.73
N ARG A 27 -9.71 -0.99 3.42
CA ARG A 27 -9.25 -0.60 4.77
C ARG A 27 -9.51 -1.68 5.83
N GLY A 28 -10.48 -2.56 5.60
CA GLY A 28 -10.76 -3.71 6.48
C GLY A 28 -9.93 -4.94 6.15
N TYR A 29 -9.22 -4.94 5.02
CA TYR A 29 -8.44 -6.08 4.52
C TYR A 29 -9.28 -7.34 4.23
N GLU A 30 -10.61 -7.19 4.09
CA GLU A 30 -11.55 -8.29 3.86
C GLU A 30 -11.80 -8.50 2.37
N ARG A 31 -11.80 -7.40 1.60
CA ARG A 31 -12.11 -7.41 0.17
C ARG A 31 -10.83 -7.30 -0.67
N PRO A 32 -10.73 -8.00 -1.82
CA PRO A 32 -9.59 -7.85 -2.71
C PRO A 32 -9.35 -6.39 -3.11
N ALA A 33 -8.09 -6.04 -3.28
CA ALA A 33 -7.70 -4.73 -3.78
C ALA A 33 -8.19 -4.55 -5.22
N LEU A 34 -8.61 -3.33 -5.57
CA LEU A 34 -9.10 -3.02 -6.91
C LEU A 34 -8.01 -2.31 -7.71
N PHE A 35 -7.72 -2.79 -8.91
CA PHE A 35 -6.79 -2.17 -9.84
C PHE A 35 -7.58 -1.29 -10.81
N THR A 36 -7.25 0.00 -10.89
CA THR A 36 -8.05 0.98 -11.64
C THR A 36 -7.21 2.13 -12.18
N ASP A 37 -7.72 2.80 -13.21
CA ASP A 37 -7.10 3.99 -13.81
C ASP A 37 -7.57 5.31 -13.17
N SER A 38 -8.53 5.24 -12.25
CA SER A 38 -9.13 6.42 -11.63
C SER A 38 -9.50 6.20 -10.16
N ILE A 39 -9.42 7.25 -9.36
CA ILE A 39 -9.86 7.23 -7.96
C ILE A 39 -11.34 7.64 -7.90
N ASP A 40 -12.23 6.67 -7.69
CA ASP A 40 -13.66 6.94 -7.49
C ASP A 40 -13.94 7.34 -6.03
N VAL A 41 -14.49 8.53 -5.83
CA VAL A 41 -14.93 9.05 -4.53
C VAL A 41 -15.92 8.10 -3.84
N LYS A 42 -16.75 7.37 -4.58
CA LYS A 42 -17.68 6.38 -4.01
C LYS A 42 -16.92 5.20 -3.40
N LEU A 43 -15.82 4.75 -4.03
CA LEU A 43 -15.02 3.64 -3.51
C LEU A 43 -14.22 4.08 -2.28
N THR A 44 -13.63 5.28 -2.30
CA THR A 44 -12.92 5.79 -1.12
C THR A 44 -13.86 5.99 0.08
N LYS A 45 -15.09 6.47 -0.15
CA LYS A 45 -16.16 6.50 0.88
C LYS A 45 -16.63 5.13 1.36
N LYS A 46 -16.53 4.10 0.51
CA LYS A 46 -16.83 2.69 0.86
C LYS A 46 -15.70 2.00 1.61
N GLY A 47 -14.68 2.75 2.05
CA GLY A 47 -13.60 2.22 2.85
C GLY A 47 -12.42 1.72 2.04
N TYR A 48 -12.17 2.26 0.86
CA TYR A 48 -10.92 2.01 0.13
C TYR A 48 -9.88 3.11 0.39
N PHE A 49 -8.62 2.71 0.44
CA PHE A 49 -7.43 3.55 0.55
C PHE A 49 -6.65 3.49 -0.78
N PRO A 50 -6.61 4.57 -1.57
CA PRO A 50 -5.92 4.56 -2.84
C PRO A 50 -4.40 4.66 -2.65
N ILE A 51 -3.64 3.94 -3.48
CA ILE A 51 -2.19 4.12 -3.67
C ILE A 51 -1.87 4.12 -5.17
N HIS A 52 -0.73 4.66 -5.55
CA HIS A 52 -0.22 4.48 -6.91
C HIS A 52 0.22 3.03 -7.11
N TYR A 53 0.04 2.52 -8.33
CA TYR A 53 0.31 1.12 -8.66
C TYR A 53 1.77 0.72 -8.40
N ASP A 54 2.70 1.60 -8.75
CA ASP A 54 4.14 1.41 -8.60
C ASP A 54 4.62 1.50 -7.14
N GLN A 55 3.80 2.04 -6.24
CA GLN A 55 4.13 2.18 -4.82
C GLN A 55 3.77 0.96 -3.97
N LEU A 56 3.14 -0.07 -4.53
CA LEU A 56 2.70 -1.24 -3.76
C LEU A 56 3.85 -1.95 -3.02
N ASP A 57 5.01 -2.09 -3.69
CA ASP A 57 6.16 -2.76 -3.08
C ASP A 57 6.83 -1.89 -2.01
N SER A 58 6.91 -0.57 -2.25
CA SER A 58 7.36 0.40 -1.25
C SER A 58 6.46 0.39 -0.02
N LEU A 59 5.13 0.40 -0.21
CA LEU A 59 4.17 0.29 0.88
C LEU A 59 4.37 -1.01 1.67
N LEU A 60 4.48 -2.15 1.00
CA LEU A 60 4.72 -3.43 1.67
C LEU A 60 6.03 -3.42 2.45
N THR A 61 7.07 -2.75 1.94
CA THR A 61 8.38 -2.64 2.59
C THR A 61 8.28 -1.77 3.83
N ILE A 62 7.68 -0.59 3.72
CA ILE A 62 7.43 0.33 4.83
C ILE A 62 6.62 -0.35 5.94
N VAL A 63 5.51 -1.01 5.61
CA VAL A 63 4.64 -1.64 6.62
C VAL A 63 5.35 -2.78 7.35
N LYS A 64 6.29 -3.48 6.70
CA LYS A 64 7.10 -4.53 7.34
C LYS A 64 8.03 -3.99 8.43
N GLU A 65 8.47 -2.73 8.35
CA GLU A 65 9.29 -2.12 9.42
C GLU A 65 8.56 -2.06 10.77
N PHE A 66 7.23 -2.17 10.74
CA PHE A 66 6.37 -2.15 11.92
C PHE A 66 5.91 -3.54 12.36
N ASP A 67 6.44 -4.64 11.80
CA ASP A 67 6.05 -6.01 12.19
C ASP A 67 6.43 -6.35 13.66
N ASN A 68 7.40 -5.64 14.21
CA ASN A 68 8.01 -5.87 15.52
C ASN A 68 7.75 -4.73 16.52
N LEU A 69 6.71 -3.91 16.33
CA LEU A 69 6.42 -2.74 17.18
C LEU A 69 6.46 -2.99 18.68
N ASN A 70 6.06 -4.17 19.17
CA ASN A 70 6.15 -4.48 20.59
C ASN A 70 7.61 -4.48 21.09
N LYS A 71 8.53 -5.08 20.32
CA LYS A 71 9.96 -5.08 20.63
C LYS A 71 10.55 -3.68 20.48
N ASP A 72 10.12 -2.95 19.45
CA ASP A 72 10.55 -1.57 19.23
C ASP A 72 10.08 -0.65 20.36
N GLY A 73 8.87 -0.85 20.87
CA GLY A 73 8.31 -0.17 22.03
C GLY A 73 9.09 -0.43 23.31
N GLN A 74 9.45 -1.68 23.58
CA GLN A 74 10.31 -2.04 24.72
C GLN A 74 11.69 -1.37 24.64
N LYS A 75 12.23 -1.22 23.42
CA LYS A 75 13.51 -0.56 23.16
C LYS A 75 13.39 0.97 23.03
N ARG A 76 12.17 1.52 23.08
CA ARG A 76 11.88 2.94 22.85
C ARG A 76 12.48 3.46 21.54
N ARG A 77 12.37 2.65 20.49
CA ARG A 77 12.88 2.99 19.15
C ARG A 77 12.20 4.27 18.67
N TYR A 78 13.00 5.21 18.20
CA TYR A 78 12.51 6.34 17.45
C TYR A 78 12.40 5.96 15.97
N PHE A 79 11.28 6.31 15.34
CA PHE A 79 11.05 6.13 13.91
C PHE A 79 11.12 7.49 13.25
N ASP A 80 12.09 7.67 12.36
CA ASP A 80 12.22 8.90 11.59
C ASP A 80 11.24 8.86 10.40
N GLU A 81 10.23 9.73 10.42
CA GLU A 81 9.20 9.78 9.38
C GLU A 81 9.77 10.01 7.97
N ASP A 82 10.90 10.72 7.87
CA ASP A 82 11.52 11.02 6.59
C ASP A 82 12.12 9.77 5.92
N GLU A 83 12.47 8.73 6.69
CA GLU A 83 12.92 7.43 6.15
C GLU A 83 11.79 6.67 5.42
N TYR A 84 10.53 6.98 5.72
CA TYR A 84 9.36 6.26 5.21
C TYR A 84 8.54 7.07 4.20
N LYS A 85 9.10 8.17 3.70
CA LYS A 85 8.44 9.07 2.76
C LYS A 85 8.79 8.70 1.32
N THR A 86 7.78 8.61 0.47
CA THR A 86 7.92 8.56 -0.99
C THR A 86 7.27 9.79 -1.62
N VAL A 87 7.29 9.86 -2.95
CA VAL A 87 6.65 10.96 -3.70
C VAL A 87 5.15 11.04 -3.42
N SER A 88 4.49 9.90 -3.17
CA SER A 88 3.02 9.84 -3.01
C SER A 88 2.57 9.11 -1.74
N LEU A 89 3.49 8.71 -0.88
CA LEU A 89 3.20 8.12 0.43
C LEU A 89 3.99 8.84 1.51
N LYS A 90 3.35 9.09 2.65
CA LYS A 90 3.98 9.55 3.88
C LYS A 90 3.57 8.62 5.02
N VAL A 91 4.49 8.35 5.94
CA VAL A 91 4.16 7.76 7.24
C VAL A 91 4.27 8.84 8.31
N SER A 92 3.30 8.89 9.22
CA SER A 92 3.42 9.67 10.45
C SER A 92 3.45 8.72 11.65
N VAL A 93 4.41 8.92 12.55
CA VAL A 93 4.62 8.06 13.72
C VAL A 93 4.68 8.92 14.98
N ALA A 94 3.69 8.75 15.85
CA ALA A 94 3.68 9.38 17.17
C ALA A 94 3.92 8.34 18.27
N ASN A 95 4.94 8.57 19.10
CA ASN A 95 5.28 7.73 20.23
C ASN A 95 4.44 8.10 21.47
N VAL A 96 3.88 7.11 22.13
CA VAL A 96 3.10 7.23 23.38
C VAL A 96 3.80 6.45 24.48
N LYS A 97 4.47 7.19 25.36
CA LYS A 97 5.28 6.62 26.45
C LYS A 97 4.41 5.87 27.45
N ARG A 98 4.83 4.66 27.83
CA ARG A 98 4.25 3.89 28.95
C ARG A 98 5.34 3.24 29.81
N ALA A 99 4.94 2.74 30.99
CA ALA A 99 5.87 2.17 31.97
C ALA A 99 6.66 0.96 31.45
N TYR A 100 6.04 0.12 30.60
CA TYR A 100 6.60 -1.16 30.14
C TYR A 100 7.02 -1.16 28.66
N GLY A 101 7.29 0.02 28.11
CA GLY A 101 7.61 0.23 26.69
C GLY A 101 6.59 1.13 26.01
N ASP A 102 7.02 1.79 24.95
CA ASP A 102 6.19 2.75 24.25
C ASP A 102 5.20 2.05 23.30
N LEU A 103 4.09 2.72 23.05
CA LEU A 103 3.17 2.39 21.96
C LEU A 103 3.27 3.45 20.86
N TYR A 104 2.77 3.13 19.68
CA TYR A 104 2.88 4.00 18.52
C TYR A 104 1.50 4.22 17.90
N ASN A 105 1.22 5.47 17.53
CA ASN A 105 0.20 5.79 16.54
C ASN A 105 0.89 5.88 15.18
N ILE A 106 0.47 5.06 14.23
CA ILE A 106 1.09 5.02 12.90
C ILE A 106 0.01 5.23 11.85
N GLU A 107 0.14 6.33 11.12
CA GLU A 107 -0.77 6.73 10.05
C GLU A 107 -0.03 6.74 8.72
N LEU A 108 -0.58 6.02 7.74
CA LEU A 108 -0.19 6.12 6.34
C LEU A 108 -1.01 7.20 5.67
N THR A 109 -0.36 8.14 5.01
CA THR A 109 -0.99 9.15 4.16
C THR A 109 -0.61 8.88 2.71
N SER A 110 -1.61 8.75 1.86
CA SER A 110 -1.47 8.61 0.42
C SER A 110 -1.86 9.91 -0.26
N MET A 111 -0.89 10.55 -0.91
CA MET A 111 -1.04 11.85 -1.57
C MET A 111 -1.46 11.61 -3.02
N MET A 112 -2.70 12.00 -3.36
CA MET A 112 -3.29 11.76 -4.68
C MET A 112 -3.75 13.07 -5.32
N PRO A 113 -3.90 13.11 -6.66
CA PRO A 113 -4.46 14.29 -7.33
C PRO A 113 -5.85 14.71 -6.82
N ALA A 114 -6.64 13.75 -6.32
CA ALA A 114 -7.98 13.97 -5.77
C ALA A 114 -7.98 14.39 -4.28
N GLY A 115 -6.81 14.46 -3.64
CA GLY A 115 -6.63 14.81 -2.23
C GLY A 115 -5.83 13.75 -1.45
N ASP A 116 -5.63 14.03 -0.17
CA ASP A 116 -4.89 13.14 0.72
C ASP A 116 -5.80 12.15 1.41
N TYR A 117 -5.39 10.88 1.42
CA TYR A 117 -6.10 9.79 2.07
C TYR A 117 -5.28 9.24 3.21
N LYS A 118 -5.90 9.02 4.38
CA LYS A 118 -5.23 8.55 5.60
C LYS A 118 -5.71 7.16 6.00
N LEU A 119 -4.81 6.30 6.44
CA LEU A 119 -5.08 4.97 6.99
C LEU A 119 -4.28 4.78 8.28
N MET A 120 -4.97 4.60 9.39
CA MET A 120 -4.34 4.22 10.66
C MET A 120 -4.03 2.72 10.62
N ILE A 121 -2.77 2.35 10.87
CA ILE A 121 -2.32 0.94 10.93
C ILE A 121 -1.80 0.54 12.31
N SER A 122 -1.75 1.49 13.25
CA SER A 122 -1.44 1.24 14.66
C SER A 122 -2.03 2.34 15.50
N ASP A 123 -2.71 1.98 16.60
CA ASP A 123 -3.29 2.93 17.55
C ASP A 123 -2.79 2.60 18.96
N ALA A 124 -2.18 3.57 19.63
CA ALA A 124 -1.64 3.44 20.97
C ALA A 124 -2.71 3.29 22.07
N SER A 125 -4.00 3.44 21.73
CA SER A 125 -5.12 3.06 22.59
C SER A 125 -5.28 1.53 22.66
N ASN A 126 -4.87 0.80 21.62
CA ASN A 126 -4.88 -0.65 21.60
C ASN A 126 -3.69 -1.26 22.34
N THR A 127 -3.78 -2.56 22.63
CA THR A 127 -2.63 -3.30 23.15
C THR A 127 -1.61 -3.56 22.04
N ALA A 128 -0.33 -3.70 22.41
CA ALA A 128 0.73 -4.06 21.46
C ALA A 128 0.44 -5.37 20.71
N TYR A 129 -0.26 -6.31 21.34
CA TYR A 129 -0.69 -7.56 20.72
C TYR A 129 -1.72 -7.33 19.61
N VAL A 130 -2.74 -6.50 19.88
CA VAL A 130 -3.79 -6.15 18.88
C VAL A 130 -3.17 -5.43 17.70
N ASN A 131 -2.34 -4.40 17.93
CA ASN A 131 -1.66 -3.69 16.85
C ASN A 131 -0.77 -4.62 16.01
N LYS A 132 -0.08 -5.57 16.65
CA LYS A 132 0.73 -6.57 15.94
C LYS A 132 -0.12 -7.47 15.05
N ILE A 133 -1.30 -7.91 15.51
CA ILE A 133 -2.21 -8.71 14.69
C ILE A 133 -2.65 -7.90 13.47
N ASP A 134 -3.09 -6.66 13.68
CA ASP A 134 -3.60 -5.81 12.61
C ASP A 134 -2.55 -5.54 11.53
N ILE A 135 -1.32 -5.20 11.94
CA ILE A 135 -0.19 -5.00 11.02
C ILE A 135 0.11 -6.30 10.25
N ASN A 136 0.12 -7.46 10.91
CA ASN A 136 0.38 -8.74 10.22
C ASN A 136 -0.74 -9.10 9.23
N HIS A 137 -1.99 -8.79 9.55
CA HIS A 137 -3.11 -8.94 8.62
C HIS A 137 -2.91 -8.02 7.41
N PHE A 138 -2.53 -6.76 7.65
CA PHE A 138 -2.29 -5.82 6.57
C PHE A 138 -1.10 -6.23 5.68
N ILE A 139 0.02 -6.68 6.26
CA ILE A 139 1.16 -7.24 5.51
C ILE A 139 0.72 -8.44 4.66
N SER A 140 -0.11 -9.32 5.20
CA SER A 140 -0.60 -10.51 4.49
C SER A 140 -1.53 -10.13 3.32
N TYR A 141 -2.37 -9.12 3.53
CA TYR A 141 -3.21 -8.53 2.50
C TYR A 141 -2.37 -7.92 1.36
N LEU A 142 -1.35 -7.12 1.69
CA LEU A 142 -0.45 -6.52 0.71
C LEU A 142 0.32 -7.56 -0.07
N LYS A 143 0.85 -8.61 0.59
CA LYS A 143 1.50 -9.74 -0.09
C LYS A 143 0.57 -10.44 -1.08
N THR A 144 -0.70 -10.60 -0.73
CA THR A 144 -1.70 -11.19 -1.63
C THR A 144 -1.98 -10.27 -2.81
N THR A 145 -2.07 -8.97 -2.56
CA THR A 145 -2.27 -7.94 -3.60
C THR A 145 -1.09 -7.91 -4.59
N VAL A 146 0.16 -7.99 -4.11
CA VAL A 146 1.36 -8.11 -4.95
C VAL A 146 1.28 -9.35 -5.84
N LYS A 147 0.91 -10.51 -5.29
CA LYS A 147 0.75 -11.74 -6.08
C LYS A 147 -0.32 -11.61 -7.17
N ILE A 148 -1.42 -10.92 -6.91
CA ILE A 148 -2.47 -10.68 -7.90
C ILE A 148 -1.93 -9.77 -9.00
N ARG A 149 -1.33 -8.64 -8.63
CA ARG A 149 -0.70 -7.68 -9.56
C ARG A 149 0.28 -8.38 -10.51
N ASP A 150 1.19 -9.18 -9.96
CA ASP A 150 2.26 -9.83 -10.71
C ASP A 150 1.74 -10.96 -11.62
N LYS A 151 0.58 -11.56 -11.28
CA LYS A 151 -0.12 -12.51 -12.16
C LYS A 151 -0.84 -11.79 -13.31
N SER A 152 -1.42 -10.62 -13.06
CA SER A 152 -2.11 -9.83 -14.08
C SER A 152 -1.15 -9.10 -15.04
N SER A 153 0.13 -8.98 -14.68
CA SER A 153 1.16 -8.34 -15.51
C SER A 153 1.90 -9.32 -16.43
N LYS A 154 1.58 -10.62 -16.38
CA LYS A 154 2.14 -11.68 -17.23
C LYS A 154 1.16 -12.06 -18.32
#